data_AF-A0A1Q4G5T8-F1
#
_entry.id   AF-A0A1Q4G5T8-F1
#
_cell.length_a   1.000
_cell.length_b   1.000
_cell.length_c   1.000
_cell.angle_alpha   90.00
_cell.angle_beta   90.00
_cell.angle_gamma   90.00
#
_symmetry.space_group_name_H-M   'P 1'
#
loop_
_entity.id
_entity.type
_entity.pdbx_description
1 polymer ?
#
loop_
_entity_poly.entity_id
_entity_poly.type
_entity_poly.pdbx_seq_one_letter_code
_entity_poly.pdbx_strand_id
1 'polypeptide(L)'
;MKEKDPFDFERFKAEAMQGLYEGKSLSPNDGVLAPLMKHLLESMMDGELENHLNEEKASGNSNRRNGKTKKTVRGLNTGTFELETGRDRSGTFEPKVVPKRQLIITEQLEGHVLSMYAKGMSTRAISEFIREMYAMEISATEISRITESVLPAVNEWRSRPLEAVYPFVFLDCMHIKVRQNGTVESRAIYNILGVGMDGRKDLIGLYSSENEGAKFWLSVLTDLKQRGVEDILIACIDGLKGFPEAICHFALECLH
;
A
#
# COMPACT_ATOMS: atom_id res chain seq x y z
N MET A 1 -27.16 6.08 -35.33
CA MET A 1 -26.53 6.86 -34.25
C MET A 1 -27.61 6.98 -33.17
N LYS A 2 -27.56 6.16 -32.11
CA LYS A 2 -28.56 6.26 -31.02
C LYS A 2 -28.12 7.44 -30.15
N GLU A 3 -28.82 8.56 -30.24
CA GLU A 3 -28.74 9.60 -29.21
C GLU A 3 -29.04 8.94 -27.87
N LYS A 4 -28.10 9.06 -26.93
CA LYS A 4 -28.28 8.60 -25.56
C LYS A 4 -29.28 9.57 -24.94
N ASP A 5 -30.38 9.06 -24.41
CA ASP A 5 -31.36 9.87 -23.69
C ASP A 5 -30.61 10.67 -22.60
N PRO A 6 -30.83 12.00 -22.49
CA PRO A 6 -30.25 12.80 -21.42
C PRO A 6 -30.57 12.18 -20.06
N PHE A 7 -29.66 12.28 -19.09
CA PHE A 7 -29.97 11.82 -17.74
C PHE A 7 -31.15 12.63 -17.18
N ASP A 8 -32.31 11.99 -17.08
CA ASP A 8 -33.53 12.57 -16.55
C ASP A 8 -33.61 12.30 -15.04
N PHE A 9 -33.42 13.36 -14.26
CA PHE A 9 -33.41 13.27 -12.81
C PHE A 9 -34.76 12.87 -12.22
N GLU A 10 -35.88 13.33 -12.80
CA GLU A 10 -37.22 13.01 -12.29
C GLU A 10 -37.58 11.55 -12.60
N ARG A 11 -37.22 11.07 -13.80
CA ARG A 11 -37.34 9.66 -14.15
C ARG A 11 -36.46 8.78 -13.24
N PHE A 12 -35.20 9.15 -13.04
CA PHE A 12 -34.29 8.46 -12.12
C PHE A 12 -34.88 8.38 -10.71
N LYS A 13 -35.41 9.49 -10.19
CA LYS A 13 -36.02 9.55 -8.87
C LYS A 13 -37.23 8.62 -8.75
N ALA A 14 -38.09 8.57 -9.76
CA ALA A 14 -39.23 7.65 -9.80
C ALA A 14 -38.79 6.18 -9.82
N GLU A 15 -37.83 5.83 -10.69
CA GLU A 15 -37.26 4.47 -10.79
C GLU A 15 -36.51 4.06 -9.51
N ALA A 16 -35.79 4.99 -8.88
CA ALA A 16 -35.09 4.76 -7.62
C ALA A 16 -36.07 4.54 -6.45
N MET A 17 -37.12 5.35 -6.35
CA MET A 17 -38.17 5.17 -5.35
C MET A 17 -38.87 3.81 -5.51
N GLN A 18 -39.23 3.44 -6.74
CA GLN A 18 -39.80 2.13 -7.04
C GLN A 18 -38.83 0.99 -6.68
N GLY A 19 -37.56 1.13 -7.04
CA GLY A 19 -36.53 0.14 -6.71
C GLY A 19 -36.36 -0.07 -5.20
N LEU A 20 -36.49 0.99 -4.40
CA LEU A 20 -36.48 0.89 -2.93
C LEU A 20 -37.70 0.12 -2.40
N TYR A 21 -38.89 0.36 -2.95
CA TYR A 21 -40.08 -0.42 -2.60
C TYR A 21 -39.96 -1.90 -2.99
N GLU A 22 -39.21 -2.21 -4.04
CA GLU A 22 -38.88 -3.58 -4.48
C GLU A 22 -37.73 -4.23 -3.68
N GLY A 23 -37.15 -3.52 -2.71
CA GLY A 23 -36.08 -4.02 -1.84
C GLY A 23 -34.67 -3.92 -2.42
N LYS A 24 -34.46 -3.17 -3.51
CA LYS A 24 -33.11 -2.87 -4.02
C LYS A 24 -32.37 -1.97 -3.01
N SER A 25 -31.07 -2.20 -2.84
CA SER A 25 -30.25 -1.43 -1.90
C SER A 25 -30.01 0.01 -2.39
N LEU A 26 -29.67 0.92 -1.47
CA LEU A 26 -29.21 2.30 -1.75
C LEU A 26 -27.78 2.35 -2.31
N SER A 27 -27.27 1.24 -2.81
CA SER A 27 -25.89 1.11 -3.25
C SER A 27 -25.56 2.03 -4.44
N PRO A 28 -24.37 2.65 -4.45
CA PRO A 28 -23.91 3.50 -5.54
C PRO A 28 -23.45 2.74 -6.81
N ASN A 29 -23.40 1.41 -6.84
CA ASN A 29 -22.82 0.63 -7.95
C ASN A 29 -23.76 -0.42 -8.57
N ASP A 30 -24.65 -1.04 -7.79
CA ASP A 30 -25.64 -2.05 -8.22
C ASP A 30 -27.07 -1.76 -7.69
N GLY A 31 -27.20 -0.73 -6.85
CA GLY A 31 -28.44 -0.32 -6.22
C GLY A 31 -29.13 0.80 -6.99
N VAL A 32 -30.12 1.41 -6.34
CA VAL A 32 -30.90 2.49 -6.95
C VAL A 32 -30.08 3.75 -7.27
N LEU A 33 -28.89 3.91 -6.68
CA LEU A 33 -27.99 5.04 -6.94
C LEU A 33 -26.96 4.77 -8.05
N ALA A 34 -26.87 3.54 -8.57
CA ALA A 34 -25.89 3.18 -9.60
C ALA A 34 -25.94 4.05 -10.86
N PRO A 35 -27.13 4.37 -11.43
CA PRO A 35 -27.23 5.26 -12.58
C PRO A 35 -26.69 6.67 -12.29
N LEU A 36 -26.92 7.18 -11.08
CA LEU A 36 -26.48 8.52 -10.66
C LEU A 36 -24.95 8.59 -10.53
N MET A 37 -24.33 7.61 -9.88
CA MET A 37 -22.87 7.56 -9.77
C MET A 37 -22.19 7.40 -11.11
N LYS A 38 -22.72 6.53 -11.97
CA LYS A 38 -22.24 6.38 -13.35
C LYS A 38 -22.30 7.72 -14.08
N HIS A 39 -23.42 8.42 -14.01
CA HIS A 39 -23.58 9.72 -14.67
C HIS A 39 -22.61 10.77 -14.12
N LEU A 40 -22.42 10.83 -12.80
CA LEU A 40 -21.48 11.75 -12.16
C LEU A 40 -20.04 11.50 -12.65
N LEU A 41 -19.58 10.25 -12.61
CA LEU A 41 -18.22 9.89 -13.02
C LEU A 41 -17.99 10.12 -14.52
N GLU A 42 -18.95 9.72 -15.38
CA GLU A 42 -18.88 9.99 -16.82
C GLU A 42 -18.81 11.49 -17.12
N SER A 43 -19.58 12.31 -16.41
CA SER A 43 -19.61 13.76 -16.59
C SER A 43 -18.29 14.42 -16.13
N MET A 44 -17.74 13.99 -14.99
CA MET A 44 -16.46 14.49 -14.50
C MET A 44 -15.32 14.18 -15.49
N MET A 45 -15.24 12.94 -15.99
CA MET A 45 -14.22 12.56 -16.98
C MET A 45 -14.42 13.24 -18.34
N ASP A 46 -15.68 13.44 -18.77
CA ASP A 46 -15.96 14.17 -20.01
C ASP A 46 -15.51 15.64 -19.89
N GLY A 47 -15.67 16.25 -18.71
CA GLY A 47 -15.15 17.59 -18.39
C GLY A 47 -13.63 17.67 -18.33
N GLU A 48 -12.94 16.68 -17.73
CA GLU A 48 -11.48 16.61 -17.74
C GLU A 48 -10.93 16.56 -19.17
N LEU A 49 -11.54 15.73 -20.04
CA LEU A 49 -11.13 15.61 -21.43
C LEU A 49 -11.38 16.91 -22.21
N GLU A 50 -12.48 17.61 -21.93
CA GLU A 50 -12.75 18.90 -22.55
C GLU A 50 -11.70 19.94 -22.15
N ASN A 51 -11.35 20.00 -20.87
CA ASN A 51 -10.29 20.89 -20.39
C ASN A 51 -8.94 20.58 -21.05
N HIS A 52 -8.53 19.31 -21.09
CA HIS A 52 -7.32 18.86 -21.78
C HIS A 52 -7.28 19.29 -23.25
N LEU A 53 -8.39 19.11 -23.98
CA LEU A 53 -8.47 19.51 -25.38
C LEU A 53 -8.42 21.03 -25.57
N ASN A 54 -8.93 21.81 -24.62
CA ASN A 54 -8.84 23.27 -24.65
C ASN A 54 -7.41 23.75 -24.38
N GLU A 55 -6.71 23.14 -23.42
CA GLU A 55 -5.29 23.41 -23.13
C GLU A 55 -4.38 23.08 -24.33
N GLU A 56 -4.60 21.93 -24.99
CA GLU A 56 -3.83 21.58 -26.18
C GLU A 56 -4.10 22.53 -27.35
N LYS A 57 -5.36 22.95 -27.57
CA LYS A 57 -5.69 23.97 -28.57
C LYS A 57 -5.02 25.31 -28.27
N ALA A 58 -5.03 25.75 -27.00
CA ALA A 58 -4.37 26.99 -26.59
C ALA A 58 -2.84 26.92 -26.79
N SER A 59 -2.27 25.72 -26.69
CA SER A 59 -0.84 25.45 -26.92
C SER A 59 -0.48 25.24 -28.41
N GLY A 60 -1.45 25.39 -29.33
CA GLY A 60 -1.24 25.20 -30.77
C GLY A 60 -1.24 23.75 -31.24
N ASN A 61 -1.55 22.79 -30.37
CA ASN A 61 -1.63 21.38 -30.73
C ASN A 61 -3.01 21.04 -31.32
N SER A 62 -3.02 20.31 -32.44
CA SER A 62 -4.25 19.84 -33.09
C SER A 62 -4.67 18.48 -32.50
N ASN A 63 -5.44 18.51 -31.42
CA ASN A 63 -6.09 17.32 -30.86
C ASN A 63 -7.60 17.47 -30.79
N ARG A 64 -8.29 16.34 -30.80
CA ARG A 64 -9.75 16.26 -30.81
C ARG A 64 -10.23 14.97 -30.18
N ARG A 65 -11.47 14.97 -29.72
CA ARG A 65 -12.15 13.77 -29.20
C ARG A 65 -12.23 12.68 -30.29
N ASN A 66 -11.98 11.42 -29.91
CA ASN A 66 -11.96 10.26 -30.79
C ASN A 66 -12.87 9.12 -30.28
N GLY A 67 -14.11 9.44 -29.95
CA GLY A 67 -15.10 8.48 -29.47
C GLY A 67 -14.98 8.16 -27.98
N LYS A 68 -15.63 7.07 -27.56
CA LYS A 68 -15.68 6.60 -26.17
C LYS A 68 -15.17 5.16 -26.05
N THR A 69 -14.62 4.81 -24.89
CA THR A 69 -14.18 3.45 -24.53
C THR A 69 -14.89 3.01 -23.27
N LYS A 70 -15.32 1.75 -23.23
CA LYS A 70 -15.94 1.13 -22.07
C LYS A 70 -14.88 0.66 -21.09
N LYS A 71 -15.08 0.94 -19.80
CA LYS A 71 -14.21 0.53 -18.71
C LYS A 71 -15.06 -0.02 -17.57
N THR A 72 -14.88 -1.29 -17.24
CA THR A 72 -15.49 -1.89 -16.05
C THR A 72 -14.65 -1.54 -14.84
N VAL A 73 -15.27 -0.93 -13.83
CA VAL A 73 -14.61 -0.52 -12.60
C VAL A 73 -15.29 -1.20 -11.41
N ARG A 74 -14.49 -1.59 -10.41
CA ARG A 74 -14.93 -2.16 -9.13
C ARG A 74 -15.06 -1.04 -8.10
N GLY A 75 -16.28 -0.83 -7.62
CA GLY A 75 -16.56 0.13 -6.56
C GLY A 75 -16.51 -0.52 -5.17
N LEU A 76 -16.45 0.32 -4.13
CA LEU A 76 -16.57 -0.16 -2.75
C LEU A 76 -18.03 -0.52 -2.44
N ASN A 77 -18.25 -1.60 -1.69
CA ASN A 77 -19.52 -2.14 -1.16
C ASN A 77 -20.40 -3.01 -2.08
N THR A 78 -20.25 -3.03 -3.41
CA THR A 78 -21.36 -3.58 -4.24
C THR A 78 -21.03 -3.82 -5.72
N GLY A 79 -19.94 -4.54 -6.01
CA GLY A 79 -19.72 -5.12 -7.34
C GLY A 79 -19.10 -4.20 -8.42
N THR A 80 -19.23 -4.64 -9.68
CA THR A 80 -18.65 -4.01 -10.88
C THR A 80 -19.66 -3.18 -11.65
N PHE A 81 -19.26 -1.98 -12.10
CA PHE A 81 -20.10 -1.18 -13.00
C PHE A 81 -19.30 -0.68 -14.21
N GLU A 82 -19.99 -0.46 -15.33
CA GLU A 82 -19.38 -0.07 -16.61
C GLU A 82 -19.47 1.45 -16.82
N LEU A 83 -18.31 2.09 -16.97
CA LEU A 83 -18.15 3.50 -17.35
C LEU A 83 -17.86 3.63 -18.85
N GLU A 84 -18.47 4.63 -19.49
CA GLU A 84 -18.10 5.08 -20.84
C GLU A 84 -17.23 6.34 -20.77
N THR A 85 -15.94 6.16 -21.02
CA THR A 85 -14.94 7.23 -20.93
C THR A 85 -14.65 7.82 -22.31
N GLY A 86 -14.54 9.15 -22.43
CA GLY A 86 -14.03 9.78 -23.65
C GLY A 86 -12.54 9.51 -23.87
N ARG A 87 -12.10 9.52 -25.13
CA ARG A 87 -10.66 9.50 -25.47
C ARG A 87 -10.31 10.60 -26.45
N ASP A 88 -9.08 11.07 -26.40
CA ASP A 88 -8.52 11.99 -27.38
C ASP A 88 -7.92 11.22 -28.59
N ARG A 89 -7.59 11.94 -29.66
CA ARG A 89 -7.05 11.34 -30.89
C ARG A 89 -5.56 11.07 -30.79
N SER A 90 -4.83 11.95 -30.11
CA SER A 90 -3.38 11.85 -29.94
C SER A 90 -2.98 10.85 -28.86
N GLY A 91 -3.91 10.40 -28.00
CA GLY A 91 -3.67 9.48 -26.91
C GLY A 91 -2.98 10.11 -25.70
N THR A 92 -2.85 11.43 -25.67
CA THR A 92 -2.10 12.21 -24.68
C THR A 92 -2.88 12.47 -23.40
N PHE A 93 -4.22 12.32 -23.43
CA PHE A 93 -5.07 12.57 -22.28
C PHE A 93 -4.86 11.51 -21.19
N GLU A 94 -4.57 11.94 -19.95
CA GLU A 94 -4.52 11.09 -18.77
C GLU A 94 -5.60 11.50 -17.76
N PRO A 95 -6.70 10.73 -17.63
CA PRO A 95 -7.78 11.05 -16.70
C PRO A 95 -7.30 10.94 -15.25
N LYS A 96 -7.72 11.90 -14.40
CA LYS A 96 -7.34 11.93 -12.98
C LYS A 96 -8.42 11.32 -12.10
N VAL A 97 -9.69 11.54 -12.43
CA VAL A 97 -10.84 10.98 -11.70
C VAL A 97 -10.80 9.45 -11.67
N VAL A 98 -10.53 8.82 -12.81
CA VAL A 98 -10.40 7.36 -12.93
C VAL A 98 -9.22 7.04 -13.88
N PRO A 99 -7.99 6.91 -13.34
CA PRO A 99 -6.77 6.69 -14.11
C PRO A 99 -6.82 5.52 -15.10
N LYS A 100 -6.01 5.61 -16.17
CA LYS A 100 -5.89 4.51 -17.16
C LYS A 100 -5.50 3.21 -16.43
N ARG A 101 -6.17 2.10 -16.77
CA ARG A 101 -5.95 0.75 -16.20
C ARG A 101 -6.28 0.58 -14.72
N GLN A 102 -6.70 1.63 -13.99
CA GLN A 102 -7.17 1.50 -12.62
C GLN A 102 -8.55 0.84 -12.57
N LEU A 103 -8.64 -0.38 -12.06
CA LEU A 103 -9.90 -1.12 -11.98
C LEU A 103 -10.59 -1.01 -10.61
N ILE A 104 -9.92 -0.43 -9.62
CA ILE A 104 -10.40 -0.29 -8.22
C ILE A 104 -10.37 1.19 -7.87
N ILE A 105 -11.50 1.74 -7.40
CA ILE A 105 -11.68 3.20 -7.22
C ILE A 105 -10.96 3.74 -5.97
N THR A 106 -10.56 2.90 -5.02
CA THR A 106 -10.18 3.37 -3.68
C THR A 106 -8.70 3.19 -3.35
N GLU A 107 -7.93 4.28 -3.33
CA GLU A 107 -6.63 4.35 -2.64
C GLU A 107 -6.73 3.94 -1.16
N GLN A 108 -7.90 4.15 -0.53
CA GLN A 108 -8.16 3.78 0.87
C GLN A 108 -8.19 2.26 1.13
N LEU A 109 -8.46 1.43 0.11
CA LEU A 109 -8.51 -0.01 0.28
C LEU A 109 -7.11 -0.58 0.53
N GLU A 110 -6.09 -0.02 -0.11
CA GLU A 110 -4.70 -0.44 0.10
C GLU A 110 -4.27 -0.21 1.55
N GLY A 111 -4.62 0.94 2.13
CA GLY A 111 -4.37 1.22 3.55
C GLY A 111 -5.08 0.23 4.49
N HIS A 112 -6.33 -0.15 4.20
CA HIS A 112 -7.03 -1.17 4.98
C HIS A 112 -6.41 -2.56 4.82
N VAL A 113 -6.01 -2.95 3.61
CA VAL A 113 -5.29 -4.20 3.34
C VAL A 113 -3.99 -4.26 4.14
N LEU A 114 -3.19 -3.18 4.10
CA LEU A 114 -1.94 -3.08 4.85
C LEU A 114 -2.18 -3.15 6.36
N SER A 115 -3.18 -2.45 6.87
CA SER A 115 -3.57 -2.50 8.30
C SER A 115 -4.00 -3.89 8.75
N MET A 116 -4.82 -4.59 7.95
CA MET A 116 -5.24 -5.96 8.24
C MET A 116 -4.06 -6.94 8.21
N TYR A 117 -3.17 -6.80 7.23
CA TYR A 117 -1.97 -7.60 7.14
C TYR A 117 -1.02 -7.36 8.31
N ALA A 118 -0.81 -6.09 8.71
CA ALA A 118 -0.02 -5.71 9.87
C ALA A 118 -0.59 -6.25 11.19
N LYS A 119 -1.91 -6.47 11.27
CA LYS A 119 -2.59 -7.13 12.40
C LYS A 119 -2.47 -8.67 12.37
N GLY A 120 -1.78 -9.23 11.39
CA GLY A 120 -1.52 -10.67 11.28
C GLY A 120 -2.60 -11.47 10.55
N MET A 121 -3.52 -10.81 9.83
CA MET A 121 -4.50 -11.54 9.02
C MET A 121 -3.82 -12.18 7.80
N SER A 122 -4.19 -13.43 7.50
CA SER A 122 -3.72 -14.08 6.27
C SER A 122 -4.30 -13.42 5.02
N THR A 123 -3.58 -13.47 3.89
CA THR A 123 -4.07 -12.90 2.62
C THR A 123 -5.41 -13.48 2.18
N ARG A 124 -5.71 -14.74 2.54
CA ARG A 124 -7.02 -15.37 2.29
C ARG A 124 -8.11 -14.80 3.19
N ALA A 125 -7.84 -14.63 4.48
CA ALA A 125 -8.79 -14.01 5.41
C ALA A 125 -9.08 -12.54 5.04
N ILE A 126 -8.07 -11.81 4.56
CA ILE A 126 -8.25 -10.44 4.04
C ILE A 126 -9.14 -10.46 2.79
N SER A 127 -8.92 -11.41 1.87
CA SER A 127 -9.75 -11.58 0.67
C SER A 127 -11.22 -11.85 1.04
N GLU A 128 -11.46 -12.78 1.97
CA GLU A 128 -12.80 -13.11 2.47
C GLU A 128 -13.45 -11.91 3.15
N PHE A 129 -12.73 -11.21 4.03
CA PHE A 129 -13.24 -10.00 4.69
C PHE A 129 -13.61 -8.92 3.68
N ILE A 130 -12.79 -8.70 2.65
CA ILE A 130 -13.07 -7.71 1.61
C ILE A 130 -14.31 -8.11 0.80
N ARG A 131 -14.45 -9.39 0.50
CA ARG A 131 -15.65 -9.91 -0.18
C ARG A 131 -16.90 -9.71 0.67
N GLU A 132 -16.84 -9.97 1.97
CA GLU A 132 -18.00 -9.86 2.87
C GLU A 132 -18.39 -8.42 3.16
N MET A 133 -17.42 -7.56 3.48
CA MET A 133 -17.68 -6.17 3.86
C MET A 133 -17.92 -5.26 2.66
N TYR A 134 -17.20 -5.50 1.56
CA TYR A 134 -17.18 -4.60 0.41
C TYR A 134 -17.78 -5.20 -0.86
N ALA A 135 -18.33 -6.43 -0.82
CA ALA A 135 -18.85 -7.17 -1.98
C ALA A 135 -17.88 -7.15 -3.18
N MET A 136 -16.58 -7.17 -2.89
CA MET A 136 -15.50 -7.04 -3.85
C MET A 136 -14.66 -8.31 -3.89
N GLU A 137 -14.46 -8.86 -5.07
CA GLU A 137 -13.53 -9.96 -5.26
C GLU A 137 -12.11 -9.43 -5.50
N ILE A 138 -11.24 -9.67 -4.52
CA ILE A 138 -9.79 -9.47 -4.62
C ILE A 138 -9.11 -10.79 -4.33
N SER A 139 -8.27 -11.24 -5.26
CA SER A 139 -7.50 -12.47 -5.08
C SER A 139 -6.41 -12.32 -4.01
N ALA A 140 -6.03 -13.43 -3.38
CA ALA A 140 -4.89 -13.44 -2.44
C ALA A 140 -3.58 -12.94 -3.10
N THR A 141 -3.42 -13.14 -4.42
CA THR A 141 -2.29 -12.63 -5.21
C THR A 141 -2.31 -11.11 -5.31
N GLU A 142 -3.48 -10.50 -5.56
CA GLU A 142 -3.62 -9.03 -5.58
C GLU A 142 -3.35 -8.43 -4.19
N ILE A 143 -3.79 -9.09 -3.12
CA ILE A 143 -3.46 -8.69 -1.74
C ILE A 143 -1.95 -8.77 -1.49
N SER A 144 -1.28 -9.85 -1.92
CA SER A 144 0.19 -9.97 -1.82
C SER A 144 0.88 -8.80 -2.49
N ARG A 145 0.46 -8.45 -3.71
CA ARG A 145 1.01 -7.31 -4.45
C ARG A 145 0.81 -5.98 -3.71
N ILE A 146 -0.34 -5.77 -3.08
CA ILE A 146 -0.58 -4.58 -2.25
C ILE A 146 0.35 -4.59 -1.03
N THR A 147 0.52 -5.72 -0.35
CA THR A 147 1.40 -5.80 0.81
C THR A 147 2.88 -5.62 0.44
N GLU A 148 3.27 -6.00 -0.77
CA GLU A 148 4.63 -5.84 -1.29
C GLU A 148 4.93 -4.39 -1.70
N SER A 149 3.92 -3.54 -1.89
CA SER A 149 4.14 -2.12 -2.26
C SER A 149 4.88 -1.32 -1.19
N VAL A 150 4.87 -1.80 0.06
CA VAL A 150 5.59 -1.17 1.19
C VAL A 150 7.07 -1.56 1.25
N LEU A 151 7.51 -2.58 0.50
CA LEU A 151 8.90 -3.06 0.55
C LEU A 151 9.95 -1.96 0.27
N PRO A 152 9.75 -1.03 -0.69
CA PRO A 152 10.66 0.09 -0.88
C PRO A 152 10.77 0.98 0.37
N ALA A 153 9.65 1.30 1.02
CA ALA A 153 9.63 2.11 2.25
C ALA A 153 10.29 1.36 3.42
N VAL A 154 10.12 0.04 3.51
CA VAL A 154 10.83 -0.80 4.49
C VAL A 154 12.34 -0.74 4.24
N ASN A 155 12.78 -0.82 2.98
CA ASN A 155 14.20 -0.74 2.64
C ASN A 155 14.78 0.64 2.96
N GLU A 156 14.05 1.72 2.64
CA GLU A 156 14.43 3.08 3.00
C GLU A 156 14.54 3.26 4.52
N TRP A 157 13.56 2.75 5.28
CA TRP A 157 13.62 2.75 6.74
C TRP A 157 14.80 1.94 7.28
N ARG A 158 15.14 0.81 6.64
CA ARG A 158 16.31 -0.01 7.03
C ARG A 158 17.64 0.69 6.74
N SER A 159 17.72 1.54 5.72
CA SER A 159 18.94 2.29 5.37
C SER A 159 18.93 3.73 5.87
N ARG A 160 17.92 4.14 6.65
CA ARG A 160 17.80 5.51 7.15
C ARG A 160 19.03 5.91 7.99
N PRO A 161 19.45 7.18 7.94
CA PRO A 161 20.48 7.70 8.82
C PRO A 161 20.06 7.58 10.28
N LEU A 162 21.02 7.29 11.15
CA LEU A 162 20.86 7.11 12.59
C LEU A 162 21.55 8.25 13.35
N GLU A 163 21.25 8.37 14.64
CA GLU A 163 21.94 9.32 15.52
C GLU A 163 23.39 8.86 15.77
N ALA A 164 24.28 9.82 16.01
CA ALA A 164 25.69 9.55 16.24
C ALA A 164 25.95 8.76 17.54
N VAL A 165 25.15 9.00 18.59
CA VAL A 165 25.39 8.42 19.91
C VAL A 165 24.11 7.84 20.48
N TYR A 166 24.17 6.59 20.93
CA TYR A 166 23.10 5.92 21.66
C TYR A 166 23.56 5.54 23.07
N PRO A 167 23.01 6.14 24.14
CA PRO A 167 23.33 5.76 25.51
C PRO A 167 23.07 4.29 25.84
N PHE A 168 21.96 3.74 25.33
CA PHE A 168 21.60 2.35 25.56
C PHE A 168 21.18 1.70 24.25
N VAL A 169 21.70 0.50 24.00
CA VAL A 169 21.25 -0.37 22.90
C VAL A 169 20.91 -1.74 23.47
N PHE A 170 19.73 -2.24 23.13
CA PHE A 170 19.25 -3.57 23.48
C PHE A 170 19.22 -4.42 22.22
N LEU A 171 19.75 -5.64 22.31
CA LEU A 171 19.63 -6.62 21.25
C LEU A 171 18.76 -7.78 21.71
N ASP A 172 17.73 -8.07 20.94
CA ASP A 172 16.80 -9.17 21.19
C ASP A 172 16.75 -10.09 19.97
N CYS A 173 16.53 -11.38 20.20
CA CYS A 173 16.47 -12.41 19.17
C CYS A 173 15.13 -13.14 19.22
N MET A 174 14.40 -13.08 18.11
CA MET A 174 13.17 -13.85 17.94
C MET A 174 13.34 -14.95 16.89
N HIS A 175 12.91 -16.16 17.22
CA HIS A 175 12.92 -17.28 16.29
C HIS A 175 11.57 -17.40 15.59
N ILE A 176 11.58 -17.28 14.26
CA ILE A 176 10.38 -17.45 13.44
C ILE A 176 10.52 -18.68 12.53
N LYS A 177 9.43 -19.43 12.36
CA LYS A 177 9.37 -20.52 11.39
C LYS A 177 9.04 -19.95 10.02
N VAL A 178 9.99 -20.03 9.10
CA VAL A 178 9.78 -19.64 7.71
C VAL A 178 9.75 -20.88 6.83
N ARG A 179 8.97 -20.82 5.75
CA ARG A 179 8.99 -21.85 4.71
C ARG A 179 9.88 -21.37 3.58
N GLN A 180 10.93 -22.14 3.28
CA GLN A 180 11.84 -21.85 2.17
C GLN A 180 12.14 -23.15 1.44
N ASN A 181 12.14 -23.14 0.10
CA ASN A 181 12.44 -24.33 -0.71
C ASN A 181 11.64 -25.61 -0.35
N GLY A 182 10.44 -25.45 0.20
CA GLY A 182 9.58 -26.56 0.63
C GLY A 182 9.83 -27.07 2.06
N THR A 183 10.93 -26.69 2.70
CA THR A 183 11.24 -26.99 4.11
C THR A 183 10.78 -25.86 5.03
N VAL A 184 10.42 -26.22 6.27
CA VAL A 184 10.14 -25.23 7.33
C VAL A 184 11.37 -25.14 8.20
N GLU A 185 12.01 -23.97 8.20
CA GLU A 185 13.25 -23.71 8.91
C GLU A 185 13.02 -22.62 9.95
N SER A 186 13.65 -22.80 11.12
CA SER A 186 13.63 -21.79 12.18
C SER A 186 14.72 -20.77 11.88
N ARG A 187 14.35 -19.50 11.71
CA ARG A 187 15.28 -18.40 11.48
C ARG A 187 15.28 -17.44 12.66
N ALA A 188 16.48 -17.01 13.05
CA ALA A 188 16.68 -15.97 14.03
C ALA A 188 16.56 -14.59 13.37
N ILE A 189 15.73 -13.74 13.95
CA ILE A 189 15.62 -12.32 13.64
C ILE A 189 16.12 -11.54 14.84
N TYR A 190 17.14 -10.72 14.63
CA TYR A 190 17.70 -9.83 15.62
C TYR A 190 17.11 -8.44 15.48
N ASN A 191 16.52 -7.97 16.58
CA ASN A 191 15.97 -6.64 16.76
C ASN A 191 17.00 -5.82 17.55
N ILE A 192 17.37 -4.64 17.03
CA ILE A 192 18.27 -3.71 17.73
C ILE A 192 17.47 -2.48 18.11
N LEU A 193 17.26 -2.28 19.41
CA LEU A 193 16.52 -1.16 19.96
C LEU A 193 17.50 -0.16 20.60
N GLY A 194 17.58 1.03 20.03
CA GLY A 194 18.39 2.13 20.57
C GLY A 194 17.55 3.09 21.41
N VAL A 195 18.14 3.65 22.45
CA VAL A 195 17.60 4.79 23.20
C VAL A 195 18.40 6.02 22.80
N GLY A 196 17.75 7.02 22.19
CA GLY A 196 18.38 8.27 21.79
C GLY A 196 18.75 9.15 23.00
N MET A 197 19.52 10.21 22.74
CA MET A 197 19.93 11.17 23.78
C MET A 197 18.74 11.91 24.42
N ASP A 198 17.60 11.98 23.72
CA ASP A 198 16.34 12.54 24.20
C ASP A 198 15.52 11.55 25.05
N GLY A 199 16.02 10.33 25.23
CA GLY A 199 15.35 9.26 25.97
C GLY A 199 14.31 8.47 25.17
N ARG A 200 14.14 8.73 23.87
CA ARG A 200 13.18 7.97 23.03
C ARG A 200 13.77 6.65 22.59
N LYS A 201 12.94 5.61 22.66
CA LYS A 201 13.26 4.27 22.13
C LYS A 201 12.94 4.22 20.64
N ASP A 202 13.85 3.73 19.83
CA ASP A 202 13.65 3.50 18.40
C ASP A 202 14.27 2.15 17.99
N LEU A 203 13.61 1.45 17.06
CA LEU A 203 14.14 0.23 16.47
C LEU A 203 15.13 0.63 15.38
N ILE A 204 16.42 0.58 15.69
CA ILE A 204 17.48 1.07 14.81
C ILE A 204 17.93 0.03 13.77
N GLY A 205 17.64 -1.25 14.01
CA GLY A 205 18.02 -2.33 13.10
C GLY A 205 17.17 -3.60 13.22
N LEU A 206 17.03 -4.29 12.09
CA LEU A 206 16.36 -5.58 11.97
C LEU A 206 17.16 -6.47 11.00
N TYR A 207 17.69 -7.59 11.51
CA TYR A 207 18.59 -8.46 10.76
C TYR A 207 18.19 -9.93 10.90
N SER A 208 18.08 -10.64 9.79
CA SER A 208 17.91 -12.10 9.79
C SER A 208 19.26 -12.78 9.65
N SER A 209 19.55 -13.80 10.44
CA SER A 209 20.72 -14.65 10.24
C SER A 209 20.36 -16.12 10.04
N GLU A 210 21.14 -16.79 9.20
CA GLU A 210 21.15 -18.25 9.07
C GLU A 210 22.24 -18.89 9.96
N ASN A 211 23.27 -18.13 10.36
CA ASN A 211 24.38 -18.61 11.20
C ASN A 211 24.82 -17.53 12.21
N GLU A 212 24.80 -17.86 13.50
CA GLU A 212 25.28 -16.98 14.57
C GLU A 212 26.81 -17.03 14.66
N GLY A 213 27.49 -15.90 14.43
CA GLY A 213 28.95 -15.83 14.57
C GLY A 213 29.51 -14.43 14.41
N ALA A 214 30.78 -14.25 14.81
CA ALA A 214 31.43 -12.93 14.86
C ALA A 214 31.39 -12.15 13.53
N LYS A 215 31.45 -12.84 12.38
CA LYS A 215 31.36 -12.20 11.05
C LYS A 215 29.99 -11.55 10.80
N PHE A 216 28.91 -12.19 11.24
CA PHE A 216 27.57 -11.64 11.12
C PHE A 216 27.45 -10.37 11.97
N TRP A 217 27.87 -10.43 13.24
CA TRP A 217 27.83 -9.27 14.13
C TRP A 217 28.70 -8.11 13.67
N LEU A 218 29.88 -8.40 13.12
CA LEU A 218 30.71 -7.37 12.49
C LEU A 218 29.99 -6.69 11.32
N SER A 219 29.26 -7.44 10.48
CA SER A 219 28.49 -6.86 9.37
C SER A 219 27.35 -5.95 9.87
N VAL A 220 26.67 -6.35 10.95
CA VAL A 220 25.61 -5.57 11.59
C VAL A 220 26.16 -4.26 12.16
N LEU A 221 27.25 -4.32 12.94
CA LEU A 221 27.88 -3.12 13.51
C LEU A 221 28.45 -2.19 12.43
N THR A 222 28.98 -2.76 11.34
CA THR A 222 29.46 -1.98 10.20
C THR A 222 28.32 -1.23 9.51
N ASP A 223 27.16 -1.87 9.33
CA ASP A 223 25.96 -1.23 8.77
C ASP A 223 25.48 -0.07 9.66
N LEU A 224 25.41 -0.26 10.98
CA LEU A 224 25.09 0.81 11.92
C LEU A 224 26.06 1.99 11.81
N LYS A 225 27.36 1.71 11.67
CA LYS A 225 28.39 2.74 11.44
C LYS A 225 28.16 3.52 10.16
N GLN A 226 27.92 2.83 9.06
CA GLN A 226 27.70 3.45 7.75
C GLN A 226 26.44 4.32 7.75
N ARG A 227 25.46 4.00 8.60
CA ARG A 227 24.24 4.78 8.80
C ARG A 227 24.41 5.95 9.75
N GLY A 228 25.57 6.12 10.39
CA GLY A 228 25.93 7.31 11.16
C GLY A 228 26.18 7.09 12.65
N VAL A 229 26.04 5.86 13.18
CA VAL A 229 26.35 5.59 14.59
C VAL A 229 27.86 5.65 14.80
N GLU A 230 28.30 6.51 15.72
CA GLU A 230 29.69 6.70 16.09
C GLU A 230 30.02 6.01 17.42
N ASP A 231 29.12 6.05 18.40
CA ASP A 231 29.35 5.52 19.74
C ASP A 231 28.09 4.93 20.40
N ILE A 232 28.30 3.89 21.20
CA ILE A 232 27.28 3.23 22.03
C ILE A 232 27.82 3.15 23.46
N LEU A 233 27.18 3.81 24.42
CA LEU A 233 27.72 3.80 25.79
C LEU A 233 27.54 2.44 26.45
N ILE A 234 26.31 1.91 26.41
CA ILE A 234 25.93 0.67 27.05
C ILE A 234 25.18 -0.22 26.05
N ALA A 235 25.70 -1.42 25.82
CA ALA A 235 25.01 -2.47 25.08
C ALA A 235 24.53 -3.58 26.02
N CYS A 236 23.25 -3.88 25.98
CA CYS A 236 22.60 -4.96 26.72
C CYS A 236 22.30 -6.13 25.77
N ILE A 237 22.92 -7.28 26.03
CA ILE A 237 22.82 -8.47 25.19
C ILE A 237 22.53 -9.74 25.98
N ASP A 238 21.68 -10.61 25.46
CA ASP A 238 21.42 -11.91 26.07
C ASP A 238 22.17 -13.04 25.34
N GLY A 239 23.29 -13.48 25.92
CA GLY A 239 23.94 -14.74 25.56
C GLY A 239 24.44 -14.88 24.11
N LEU A 240 24.54 -13.79 23.34
CA LEU A 240 24.87 -13.81 21.92
C LEU A 240 26.35 -14.16 21.68
N LYS A 241 26.59 -15.33 21.09
CA LYS A 241 27.95 -15.81 20.78
C LYS A 241 28.61 -14.93 19.73
N GLY A 242 29.86 -14.53 19.96
CA GLY A 242 30.66 -13.76 19.00
C GLY A 242 30.33 -12.26 18.95
N PHE A 243 29.35 -11.79 19.71
CA PHE A 243 28.99 -10.37 19.77
C PHE A 243 29.93 -9.57 20.67
N PRO A 244 30.29 -10.00 21.90
CA PRO A 244 31.24 -9.29 22.76
C PRO A 244 32.55 -8.96 22.04
N GLU A 245 33.06 -9.91 21.24
CA GLU A 245 34.29 -9.72 20.46
C GLU A 245 34.14 -8.68 19.34
N ALA A 246 32.93 -8.55 18.77
CA ALA A 246 32.65 -7.62 17.70
C ALA A 246 32.41 -6.18 18.22
N ILE A 247 31.70 -6.04 19.34
CA ILE A 247 31.24 -4.74 19.85
C ILE A 247 32.32 -3.95 20.62
N CYS A 248 33.41 -4.57 21.07
CA CYS A 248 34.53 -3.85 21.71
C CYS A 248 35.13 -2.72 20.83
N HIS A 249 34.85 -2.70 19.53
CA HIS A 249 35.28 -1.64 18.61
C HIS A 249 34.30 -0.44 18.55
N PHE A 250 33.17 -0.53 19.26
CA PHE A 250 32.00 0.33 19.07
C PHE A 250 31.36 0.83 20.37
N ALA A 251 31.51 0.10 21.48
CA ALA A 251 30.90 0.45 22.75
C ALA A 251 31.91 0.59 23.88
N LEU A 252 31.64 1.53 24.78
CA LEU A 252 32.43 1.76 26.00
C LEU A 252 32.27 0.62 27.01
N GLU A 253 31.04 0.15 27.22
CA GLU A 253 30.74 -0.94 28.17
C GLU A 253 29.70 -1.92 27.61
N CYS A 254 29.92 -3.22 27.80
CA CYS A 254 28.98 -4.29 27.47
C CYS A 254 28.46 -4.94 28.74
N LEU A 255 27.13 -4.90 28.92
CA LEU A 255 26.45 -5.53 30.03
C LEU A 255 25.83 -6.86 29.56
N HIS A 256 26.20 -7.92 30.28
CA HIS A 256 25.73 -9.29 30.12
C HIS A 256 24.69 -9.66 31.17
#